data_AF-A0A7S4RUI5-F1
#
_entry.id   AF-A0A7S4RUI5-F1
#
_cell.length_a   1.000
_cell.length_b   1.000
_cell.length_c   1.000
_cell.angle_alpha   90.00
_cell.angle_beta   90.00
_cell.angle_gamma   90.00
#
_symmetry.space_group_name_H-M   'P 1'
#
loop_
_entity.id
_entity.type
_entity.pdbx_description
1 polymer ?
#
loop_
_entity_poly.entity_id
_entity_poly.type
_entity_poly.pdbx_seq_one_letter_code
_entity_poly.pdbx_strand_id
1 'polypeptide(L)'
;LVKLFDCKSFRVRAVDDIAGVELCGALKNVVALGAGFCDGLDFGGNTKAAIIRIGLEEMTSFIRHFHPGVKDPTFLESCGVADLITTCFGGRNRKCAEAFVRAKGGKTWEEIEKELLGGQ
;
A
#
# COMPACT_ATOMS: atom_id res chain seq x y z
N LEU A 1 -21.83 13.01 -3.60
CA LEU A 1 -20.76 12.02 -3.85
C LEU A 1 -21.12 10.64 -3.29
N VAL A 2 -21.35 10.47 -1.98
CA VAL A 2 -21.66 9.14 -1.40
C VAL A 2 -22.80 8.41 -2.12
N LYS A 3 -23.94 9.06 -2.35
CA LYS A 3 -25.08 8.44 -3.07
C LYS A 3 -24.78 7.98 -4.51
N LEU A 4 -23.74 8.53 -5.15
CA LEU A 4 -23.37 8.17 -6.52
C LEU A 4 -22.54 6.87 -6.55
N PHE A 5 -21.74 6.62 -5.51
CA PHE A 5 -20.81 5.49 -5.45
C PHE A 5 -21.27 4.36 -4.51
N ASP A 6 -22.08 4.65 -3.48
CA ASP A 6 -22.52 3.64 -2.49
C ASP A 6 -23.52 2.65 -3.09
N CYS A 7 -23.25 1.35 -2.97
CA CYS A 7 -24.14 0.27 -3.38
C CYS A 7 -23.99 -0.96 -2.46
N LYS A 8 -24.74 -2.04 -2.74
CA LYS A 8 -24.77 -3.24 -1.88
C LYS A 8 -23.40 -3.92 -1.75
N SER A 9 -22.60 -3.92 -2.82
CA SER A 9 -21.27 -4.55 -2.87
C SER A 9 -20.11 -3.56 -2.69
N PHE A 10 -20.39 -2.26 -2.62
CA PHE A 10 -19.37 -1.21 -2.49
C PHE A 10 -19.88 -0.13 -1.54
N ARG A 11 -19.52 -0.25 -0.26
CA ARG A 11 -19.95 0.67 0.80
C ARG A 11 -18.98 1.84 0.88
N VAL A 12 -19.50 3.07 0.86
CA VAL A 12 -18.69 4.29 0.87
C VAL A 12 -18.89 5.06 2.16
N ARG A 13 -17.79 5.34 2.87
CA ARG A 13 -17.76 6.27 3.99
C ARG A 13 -17.07 7.56 3.53
N ALA A 14 -17.78 8.68 3.64
CA ALA A 14 -17.16 9.98 3.46
C ALA A 14 -16.41 10.40 4.73
N VAL A 15 -15.23 10.97 4.55
CA VAL A 15 -14.43 11.61 5.59
C VAL A 15 -14.07 13.01 5.13
N ASP A 16 -13.86 13.91 6.08
CA ASP A 16 -13.52 15.31 5.84
C ASP A 16 -12.00 15.57 5.80
N ASP A 17 -11.19 14.53 5.97
CA ASP A 17 -9.74 14.58 5.90
C ASP A 17 -9.22 14.15 4.52
N ILE A 18 -9.28 15.08 3.56
CA ILE A 18 -8.92 14.83 2.15
C ILE A 18 -7.44 14.44 2.04
N ALA A 19 -6.55 15.19 2.70
CA ALA A 19 -5.10 14.97 2.63
C ALA A 19 -4.71 13.60 3.20
N GLY A 20 -5.29 13.22 4.36
CA GLY A 20 -5.06 11.91 4.95
C GLY A 20 -5.46 10.76 4.02
N VAL A 21 -6.64 10.86 3.41
CA VAL A 21 -7.14 9.83 2.48
C VAL A 21 -6.23 9.67 1.26
N GLU A 22 -5.88 10.78 0.60
CA GLU A 22 -5.11 10.75 -0.64
C GLU A 22 -3.69 10.26 -0.42
N LEU A 23 -3.02 10.76 0.64
CA LEU A 23 -1.65 10.36 0.95
C LEU A 23 -1.55 8.91 1.43
N CYS A 24 -2.56 8.40 2.14
CA CYS A 24 -2.59 6.97 2.48
C CYS A 24 -2.59 6.10 1.21
N GLY A 25 -3.38 6.47 0.21
CA GLY A 25 -3.46 5.76 -1.08
C GLY A 25 -2.16 5.78 -1.89
N ALA A 26 -1.38 6.86 -1.78
CA ALA A 26 -0.07 6.95 -2.43
C ALA A 26 1.01 6.17 -1.68
N LEU A 27 1.18 6.42 -0.38
CA LEU A 27 2.29 5.92 0.42
C LEU A 27 2.23 4.41 0.66
N LYS A 28 1.03 3.81 0.71
CA LYS A 28 0.87 2.35 0.86
C LYS A 28 1.64 1.55 -0.19
N ASN A 29 1.84 2.11 -1.39
CA ASN A 29 2.51 1.42 -2.49
C ASN A 29 3.99 1.23 -2.20
N VAL A 30 4.61 2.19 -1.52
CA VAL A 30 6.01 2.09 -1.06
C VAL A 30 6.14 0.96 -0.03
N VAL A 31 5.23 0.88 0.93
CA VAL A 31 5.22 -0.20 1.93
C VAL A 31 4.99 -1.56 1.25
N ALA A 32 4.13 -1.62 0.23
CA ALA A 32 3.88 -2.85 -0.52
C ALA A 32 5.10 -3.35 -1.29
N LEU A 33 6.02 -2.47 -1.72
CA LEU A 33 7.32 -2.88 -2.26
C LEU A 33 8.15 -3.62 -1.19
N GLY A 34 8.22 -3.04 0.02
CA GLY A 34 8.90 -3.68 1.16
C GLY A 34 8.30 -5.05 1.50
N ALA A 35 6.97 -5.17 1.49
CA ALA A 35 6.28 -6.45 1.68
C ALA A 35 6.60 -7.46 0.56
N GLY A 36 6.73 -7.02 -0.69
CA GLY A 36 7.15 -7.86 -1.80
C GLY A 36 8.61 -8.29 -1.71
N PHE A 37 9.51 -7.42 -1.24
CA PHE A 37 10.90 -7.81 -0.99
C PHE A 37 11.00 -8.89 0.09
N CYS A 38 10.21 -8.76 1.16
CA CYS A 38 10.07 -9.78 2.20
C CYS A 38 9.63 -11.13 1.62
N ASP A 39 8.65 -11.13 0.71
CA ASP A 39 8.20 -12.34 0.00
C ASP A 39 9.29 -12.94 -0.88
N GLY A 40 10.03 -12.11 -1.61
CA GLY A 40 11.10 -12.58 -2.50
C GLY A 40 12.30 -13.16 -1.76
N LEU A 41 12.50 -12.76 -0.49
CA LEU A 41 13.49 -13.32 0.43
C LEU A 41 12.99 -14.56 1.18
N ASP A 42 11.78 -15.04 0.87
CA ASP A 42 11.11 -16.17 1.52
C ASP A 42 10.96 -16.00 3.05
N PHE A 43 10.83 -14.75 3.52
CA PHE A 43 10.50 -14.47 4.92
C PHE A 43 9.03 -14.75 5.21
N GLY A 44 8.74 -15.19 6.44
CA GLY A 44 7.40 -15.57 6.86
C GLY A 44 6.45 -14.40 7.18
N GLY A 45 5.20 -14.76 7.50
CA GLY A 45 4.13 -13.80 7.77
C GLY A 45 4.42 -12.80 8.90
N ASN A 46 5.20 -13.19 9.92
CA ASN A 46 5.57 -12.30 11.03
C ASN A 46 6.44 -11.12 10.57
N THR A 47 7.42 -11.38 9.70
CA THR A 47 8.29 -10.33 9.16
C THR A 47 7.48 -9.37 8.28
N LYS A 48 6.59 -9.92 7.44
CA LYS A 48 5.69 -9.09 6.63
C LYS A 48 4.75 -8.24 7.51
N ALA A 49 4.20 -8.81 8.58
CA ALA A 49 3.35 -8.08 9.51
C ALA A 49 4.12 -6.94 10.20
N ALA A 50 5.40 -7.16 10.55
CA ALA A 50 6.26 -6.11 11.08
C ALA A 50 6.48 -4.98 10.07
N ILE A 51 6.73 -5.29 8.79
CA ILE A 51 6.85 -4.29 7.71
C ILE A 51 5.56 -3.49 7.54
N ILE A 52 4.40 -4.15 7.54
CA ILE A 52 3.10 -3.46 7.43
C ILE A 52 2.88 -2.52 8.61
N ARG A 53 3.17 -2.96 9.84
CA ARG A 53 3.05 -2.14 11.06
C ARG A 53 3.97 -0.93 11.00
N ILE A 54 5.25 -1.12 10.71
CA ILE A 54 6.24 -0.04 10.62
C ILE A 54 5.85 0.92 9.49
N GLY A 55 5.46 0.40 8.33
CA GLY A 55 5.01 1.21 7.21
C GLY A 55 3.79 2.08 7.55
N LEU A 56 2.83 1.56 8.31
CA LEU A 56 1.69 2.37 8.77
C LEU A 56 2.13 3.50 9.73
N GLU A 57 3.10 3.23 10.60
CA GLU A 57 3.68 4.24 11.50
C GLU A 57 4.43 5.33 10.73
N GLU A 58 5.23 4.94 9.72
CA GLU A 58 5.94 5.87 8.84
C GLU A 58 4.98 6.70 7.99
N MET A 59 3.95 6.08 7.40
CA MET A 59 2.88 6.77 6.68
C MET A 59 2.22 7.83 7.57
N THR A 60 1.84 7.43 8.79
CA THR A 60 1.23 8.33 9.78
C THR A 60 2.15 9.49 10.13
N SER A 61 3.43 9.20 10.41
CA SER A 61 4.44 10.21 10.75
C SER A 61 4.69 11.18 9.60
N PHE A 62 4.84 10.66 8.38
CA PHE A 62 5.03 11.47 7.18
C PHE A 62 3.85 12.40 6.95
N ILE A 63 2.62 11.88 6.99
CA ILE A 63 1.43 12.69 6.73
C ILE A 63 1.25 13.74 7.81
N ARG A 64 1.45 13.42 9.09
CA ARG A 64 1.40 14.43 10.17
C ARG A 64 2.46 15.52 10.02
N HIS A 65 3.64 15.17 9.54
CA HIS A 65 4.73 16.12 9.34
C HIS A 65 4.37 17.18 8.29
N PHE A 66 3.83 16.76 7.14
CA PHE A 66 3.47 17.66 6.05
C PHE A 66 2.06 18.26 6.18
N HIS A 67 1.16 17.57 6.88
CA HIS A 67 -0.23 17.97 7.12
C HIS A 67 -0.60 17.80 8.61
N PRO A 68 -0.24 18.77 9.46
CA PRO A 68 -0.51 18.70 10.90
C PRO A 68 -2.00 18.64 11.28
N GLY A 69 -2.90 19.00 10.35
CA GLY A 69 -4.36 18.93 10.54
C GLY A 69 -5.00 17.58 10.20
N VAL A 70 -4.21 16.58 9.79
CA VAL A 70 -4.69 15.23 9.52
C VAL A 70 -5.34 14.62 10.76
N LYS A 71 -6.35 13.77 10.57
CA LYS A 71 -7.07 13.13 11.66
C LYS A 71 -6.60 11.69 11.83
N ASP A 72 -6.15 11.35 13.04
CA ASP A 72 -5.70 10.00 13.37
C ASP A 72 -6.69 8.86 13.02
N PRO A 73 -8.01 9.04 13.20
CA PRO A 73 -8.98 8.04 12.76
C PRO A 73 -8.91 7.71 11.26
N THR A 74 -8.46 8.63 10.40
CA THR A 74 -8.35 8.43 8.95
C THR A 74 -7.43 7.25 8.61
N PHE A 75 -6.35 7.03 9.36
CA PHE A 75 -5.43 5.91 9.13
C PHE A 75 -6.08 4.54 9.39
N LEU A 76 -7.16 4.49 10.18
CA LEU A 76 -7.93 3.29 10.47
C LEU A 76 -9.13 3.10 9.51
N GLU A 77 -9.42 4.09 8.67
CA GLU A 77 -10.42 3.97 7.61
C GLU A 77 -9.92 3.09 6.46
N SER A 78 -10.83 2.75 5.53
CA SER A 78 -10.50 1.87 4.41
C SER A 78 -9.31 2.35 3.58
N CYS A 79 -9.10 3.66 3.46
CA CYS A 79 -7.99 4.25 2.71
C CYS A 79 -6.61 4.02 3.35
N GLY A 80 -6.55 3.79 4.66
CA GLY A 80 -5.32 3.56 5.42
C GLY A 80 -5.06 2.07 5.57
N VAL A 81 -5.36 1.54 6.75
CA VAL A 81 -4.99 0.16 7.14
C VAL A 81 -5.52 -0.92 6.20
N ALA A 82 -6.78 -0.82 5.74
CA ALA A 82 -7.36 -1.87 4.90
C ALA A 82 -6.72 -1.92 3.52
N ASP A 83 -6.53 -0.75 2.90
CA ASP A 83 -5.89 -0.64 1.59
C ASP A 83 -4.40 -1.00 1.65
N LEU A 84 -3.71 -0.62 2.74
CA LEU A 84 -2.34 -1.03 2.99
C LEU A 84 -2.21 -2.55 3.06
N ILE A 85 -3.05 -3.21 3.87
CA ILE A 85 -3.04 -4.67 4.02
C ILE A 85 -3.29 -5.34 2.67
N THR A 86 -4.39 -5.04 1.99
CA THR A 86 -4.73 -5.72 0.72
C THR A 86 -3.64 -5.53 -0.34
N THR A 87 -3.01 -4.35 -0.38
CA THR A 87 -1.92 -4.06 -1.31
C THR A 87 -0.64 -4.84 -0.96
N CYS A 88 -0.31 -5.00 0.32
CA CYS A 88 0.86 -5.78 0.77
C CYS A 88 0.69 -7.30 0.61
N PHE A 89 -0.53 -7.80 0.44
CA PHE A 89 -0.79 -9.23 0.18
C PHE A 89 -1.05 -9.54 -1.29
N GLY A 90 -1.70 -8.64 -2.05
CA GLY A 90 -2.16 -8.92 -3.41
C GLY A 90 -1.85 -7.85 -4.46
N GLY A 91 -1.18 -6.76 -4.08
CA GLY A 91 -0.93 -5.62 -4.98
C GLY A 91 0.10 -5.90 -6.07
N ARG A 92 0.00 -5.12 -7.17
CA ARG A 92 0.95 -5.13 -8.29
C ARG A 92 2.38 -4.77 -7.84
N ASN A 93 2.51 -3.77 -6.97
CA ASN A 93 3.78 -3.37 -6.36
C ASN A 93 4.45 -4.54 -5.62
N ARG A 94 3.69 -5.24 -4.75
CA ARG A 94 4.17 -6.43 -4.03
C ARG A 94 4.66 -7.52 -4.99
N LYS A 95 3.87 -7.81 -6.04
CA LYS A 95 4.20 -8.83 -7.05
C LYS A 95 5.49 -8.50 -7.81
N CYS A 96 5.67 -7.25 -8.25
CA CYS A 96 6.88 -6.84 -8.97
C CYS A 96 8.10 -6.82 -8.05
N ALA A 97 7.95 -6.35 -6.82
CA ALA A 97 9.02 -6.35 -5.82
C ALA A 97 9.49 -7.77 -5.46
N GLU A 98 8.56 -8.72 -5.29
CA GLU A 98 8.90 -10.13 -5.10
C GLU A 98 9.72 -10.67 -6.27
N ALA A 99 9.23 -10.46 -7.50
CA ALA A 99 9.92 -10.91 -8.71
C ALA A 99 11.30 -10.27 -8.86
N PHE A 100 11.45 -9.00 -8.48
CA PHE A 100 12.71 -8.28 -8.52
C PHE A 100 13.77 -8.92 -7.62
N VAL A 101 13.42 -9.26 -6.38
CA VAL A 101 14.32 -9.98 -5.48
C VAL A 101 14.63 -11.39 -6.00
N ARG A 102 13.62 -12.12 -6.49
CA ARG A 102 13.80 -13.47 -7.04
C ARG A 102 14.69 -13.49 -8.29
N ALA A 103 14.68 -12.41 -9.08
CA ALA A 103 15.54 -12.27 -10.26
C ALA A 103 17.02 -12.09 -9.92
N LYS A 104 17.38 -11.71 -8.67
CA LYS A 104 18.76 -11.58 -8.19
C LYS A 104 19.65 -10.74 -9.13
N GLY A 105 19.12 -9.63 -9.64
CA GLY A 105 19.81 -8.74 -10.58
C GLY A 105 19.81 -9.19 -12.04
N GLY A 106 19.17 -10.32 -12.36
CA GLY A 106 19.04 -10.82 -13.74
C GLY A 106 17.97 -10.14 -14.59
N LYS A 107 17.15 -9.26 -14.00
CA LYS A 107 16.14 -8.45 -14.70
C LYS A 107 16.07 -7.04 -14.11
N THR A 108 15.84 -6.05 -14.96
CA THR A 108 15.54 -4.68 -14.51
C THR A 108 14.10 -4.56 -14.01
N TRP A 109 13.79 -3.44 -13.37
CA TRP A 109 12.43 -3.17 -12.93
C TRP A 109 11.46 -3.08 -14.12
N GLU A 110 11.87 -2.38 -15.18
CA GLU A 110 11.08 -2.16 -16.39
C GLU A 110 10.75 -3.49 -17.10
N GLU A 111 11.70 -4.42 -17.14
CA GLU A 111 11.47 -5.76 -17.70
C GLU A 111 10.41 -6.52 -16.91
N ILE A 112 10.50 -6.50 -15.57
CA ILE A 112 9.56 -7.16 -14.68
C ILE A 112 8.16 -6.55 -14.79
N GLU A 113 8.06 -5.22 -14.78
CA GLU A 113 6.79 -4.52 -14.93
C GLU A 113 6.14 -4.85 -16.28
N LYS A 114 6.91 -4.82 -17.36
CA LYS A 114 6.42 -5.18 -18.70
C LYS A 114 5.92 -6.62 -18.76
N GLU A 115 6.66 -7.57 -18.20
CA GLU A 115 6.29 -8.99 -18.21
C GLU A 115 5.07 -9.30 -17.32
N LEU A 116 5.00 -8.71 -16.12
CA LEU A 116 4.01 -9.09 -15.12
C LEU A 116 2.73 -8.25 -15.18
N LEU A 117 2.81 -7.01 -15.64
CA LEU A 117 1.71 -6.05 -15.65
C LEU A 117 1.29 -5.64 -17.07
N GLY A 118 2.07 -5.97 -18.10
CA GLY A 118 1.74 -5.63 -19.49
C GLY A 118 1.85 -4.13 -19.81
N GLY A 119 2.69 -3.39 -19.07
CA GLY A 119 2.91 -1.95 -19.27
C GLY A 119 1.87 -1.03 -18.62
N GLN A 120 1.22 -1.50 -17.54
CA GLN A 120 0.34 -0.71 -16.66
C GLN A 120 1.02 -0.31 -15.36
#